data_AF-A0A1A8KMB0-F1
#
_entry.id   AF-A0A1A8KMB0-F1
#
_cell.length_a   1.000
_cell.length_b   1.000
_cell.length_c   1.000
_cell.angle_alpha   90.00
_cell.angle_beta   90.00
_cell.angle_gamma   90.00
#
_symmetry.space_group_name_H-M   'P 1'
#
loop_
_entity.id
_entity.type
_entity.pdbx_description
1 polymer ?
#
loop_
_entity_poly.entity_id
_entity_poly.type
_entity_poly.pdbx_seq_one_letter_code
_entity_poly.pdbx_strand_id
1 'polypeptide(L)'
;AGDTFTAEYVEFEVKRALEWLGADRNEGRRHAAVLVLRELAVSAPTFFFQQVQPFFDNIFYAVWDPKQAIREGAVSALKACLILTTQRETKEMQKPQWYKQTFDEAEKGFDETLAKEKGMNRDDRVHGALLILNELVRISSMEGERMHEEMEEITQQQLVHDKYCKELMGFGTKPRHITPFTSFQSVQPQQSNALLGLLGYNMPQGFLSFGATPVPAKSSLVESRYCRELMEERFDQVCRWVLKYKTCKNPLIQMTILNLLPRLAAFQPHTFTDQYLSDTMGYLLGCLKKEKERTAAFQALGLLVVAVRTEIQP
;
A
#
# COMPACT_ATOMS: atom_id res chain seq x y z
N ALA A 1 -15.63 -29.69 -16.46
CA ALA A 1 -16.90 -29.10 -16.01
C ALA A 1 -16.73 -28.05 -14.88
N GLY A 2 -15.53 -27.88 -14.29
CA GLY A 2 -15.30 -26.86 -13.25
C GLY A 2 -14.99 -25.45 -13.77
N ASP A 3 -14.31 -25.32 -14.93
CA ASP A 3 -13.84 -24.01 -15.43
C ASP A 3 -14.95 -23.04 -15.86
N THR A 4 -16.12 -23.56 -16.28
CA THR A 4 -17.27 -22.71 -16.66
C THR A 4 -17.92 -22.03 -15.45
N PHE A 5 -17.99 -22.71 -14.29
CA PHE A 5 -18.56 -22.12 -13.08
C PHE A 5 -17.66 -21.04 -12.48
N THR A 6 -16.33 -21.18 -12.61
CA THR A 6 -15.37 -20.19 -12.12
C THR A 6 -15.53 -18.85 -12.84
N ALA A 7 -15.70 -18.87 -14.17
CA ALA A 7 -15.87 -17.66 -14.96
C ALA A 7 -17.15 -16.90 -14.58
N GLU A 8 -18.30 -17.60 -14.54
CA GLU A 8 -19.60 -17.02 -14.18
C GLU A 8 -19.60 -16.50 -12.74
N TYR A 9 -18.97 -17.22 -11.81
CA TYR A 9 -18.85 -16.81 -10.42
C TYR A 9 -18.04 -15.52 -10.27
N VAL A 10 -16.85 -15.43 -10.89
CA VAL A 10 -16.01 -14.24 -10.83
C VAL A 10 -16.72 -13.04 -11.46
N GLU A 11 -17.38 -13.23 -12.61
CA GLU A 11 -18.15 -12.17 -13.25
C GLU A 11 -19.28 -11.64 -12.37
N PHE A 12 -20.05 -12.55 -11.75
CA PHE A 12 -21.12 -12.19 -10.82
C PHE A 12 -20.60 -11.42 -9.61
N GLU A 13 -19.54 -11.92 -8.98
CA GLU A 13 -18.93 -11.29 -7.80
C GLU A 13 -18.35 -9.91 -8.10
N VAL A 14 -17.67 -9.74 -9.24
CA VAL A 14 -17.15 -8.44 -9.67
C VAL A 14 -18.30 -7.46 -9.89
N LYS A 15 -19.34 -7.83 -10.65
CA LYS A 15 -20.50 -6.95 -10.90
C LYS A 15 -21.17 -6.52 -9.60
N ARG A 16 -21.42 -7.47 -8.69
CA ARG A 16 -22.02 -7.18 -7.39
C ARG A 16 -21.16 -6.24 -6.55
N ALA A 17 -19.85 -6.45 -6.53
CA ALA A 17 -18.93 -5.56 -5.81
C ALA A 17 -18.93 -4.15 -6.40
N LEU A 18 -18.95 -4.00 -7.73
CA LEU A 18 -19.02 -2.69 -8.39
C LEU A 18 -20.34 -1.96 -8.11
N GLU A 19 -21.46 -2.67 -8.06
CA GLU A 19 -22.75 -2.09 -7.65
C GLU A 19 -22.71 -1.54 -6.22
N TRP A 20 -22.08 -2.26 -5.28
CA TRP A 20 -21.90 -1.77 -3.92
C TRP A 20 -21.02 -0.51 -3.84
N LEU A 21 -20.10 -0.31 -4.78
CA LEU A 21 -19.28 0.90 -4.85
C LEU A 21 -20.03 2.12 -5.38
N GLY A 22 -20.87 1.93 -6.41
CA GLY A 22 -21.56 3.03 -7.09
C GLY A 22 -22.91 3.42 -6.49
N ALA A 23 -23.70 2.45 -6.02
CA ALA A 23 -25.10 2.67 -5.63
C ALA A 23 -25.35 2.66 -4.12
N ASP A 24 -24.49 2.03 -3.33
CA ASP A 24 -24.74 1.80 -1.91
C ASP A 24 -24.02 2.82 -1.00
N ARG A 25 -24.73 3.38 -0.02
CA ARG A 25 -24.16 4.28 1.00
C ARG A 25 -23.55 3.51 2.17
N ASN A 26 -23.77 2.20 2.26
CA ASN A 26 -23.30 1.39 3.38
C ASN A 26 -21.77 1.20 3.32
N GLU A 27 -21.08 1.77 4.31
CA GLU A 27 -19.62 1.69 4.46
C GLU A 27 -19.11 0.25 4.54
N GLY A 28 -19.81 -0.64 5.25
CA GLY A 28 -19.40 -2.03 5.41
C GLY A 28 -19.40 -2.80 4.10
N ARG A 29 -20.40 -2.54 3.24
CA ARG A 29 -20.48 -3.15 1.91
C ARG A 29 -19.41 -2.62 0.97
N ARG A 30 -19.12 -1.31 1.02
CA ARG A 30 -18.05 -0.71 0.22
C ARG A 30 -16.67 -1.23 0.63
N HIS A 31 -16.42 -1.39 1.93
CA HIS A 31 -15.18 -2.00 2.40
C HIS A 31 -15.06 -3.47 1.95
N ALA A 32 -16.13 -4.26 2.07
CA ALA A 32 -16.15 -5.64 1.59
C ALA A 32 -15.95 -5.74 0.07
N ALA A 33 -16.63 -4.90 -0.71
CA ALA A 33 -16.52 -4.84 -2.16
C ALA A 33 -15.07 -4.65 -2.61
N VAL A 34 -14.38 -3.68 -2.01
CA VAL A 34 -12.98 -3.38 -2.28
C VAL A 34 -12.06 -4.56 -2.01
N LEU A 35 -12.26 -5.27 -0.88
CA LEU A 35 -11.47 -6.45 -0.55
C LEU A 35 -11.72 -7.59 -1.53
N VAL A 36 -12.99 -7.83 -1.89
CA VAL A 36 -13.35 -8.85 -2.89
C VAL A 36 -12.69 -8.53 -4.25
N LEU A 37 -12.79 -7.29 -4.73
CA LEU A 37 -12.17 -6.88 -6.00
C LEU A 37 -10.65 -7.08 -5.97
N ARG A 38 -9.98 -6.73 -4.87
CA ARG A 38 -8.55 -6.96 -4.68
C ARG A 38 -8.20 -8.44 -4.77
N GLU A 39 -8.89 -9.30 -4.01
CA GLU A 39 -8.58 -10.73 -3.98
C GLU A 39 -8.91 -11.42 -5.31
N LEU A 40 -9.99 -11.01 -6.00
CA LEU A 40 -10.33 -11.51 -7.33
C LEU A 40 -9.32 -11.10 -8.40
N ALA A 41 -8.78 -9.88 -8.32
CA ALA A 41 -7.72 -9.45 -9.23
C ALA A 41 -6.45 -10.30 -9.08
N VAL A 42 -6.12 -10.74 -7.86
CA VAL A 42 -4.94 -11.59 -7.60
C VAL A 42 -5.19 -13.06 -7.91
N SER A 43 -6.36 -13.60 -7.53
CA SER A 43 -6.68 -15.03 -7.64
C SER A 43 -7.20 -15.45 -9.02
N ALA A 44 -7.91 -14.56 -9.72
CA ALA A 44 -8.48 -14.81 -11.03
C ALA A 44 -8.14 -13.70 -12.07
N PRO A 45 -6.85 -13.45 -12.38
CA PRO A 45 -6.41 -12.37 -13.28
C PRO A 45 -7.07 -12.32 -14.65
N THR A 46 -7.43 -13.47 -15.22
CA THR A 46 -7.99 -13.57 -16.58
C THR A 46 -9.44 -13.14 -16.64
N PHE A 47 -10.26 -13.61 -15.71
CA PHE A 47 -11.68 -13.26 -15.66
C PHE A 47 -11.88 -11.83 -15.15
N PHE A 48 -11.09 -11.41 -14.15
CA PHE A 48 -11.16 -10.05 -13.64
C PHE A 48 -10.86 -9.01 -14.72
N PHE A 49 -9.86 -9.24 -15.58
CA PHE A 49 -9.47 -8.28 -16.61
C PHE A 49 -10.55 -8.08 -17.70
N GLN A 50 -11.48 -9.02 -17.87
CA GLN A 50 -12.63 -8.83 -18.77
C GLN A 50 -13.57 -7.70 -18.29
N GLN A 51 -13.54 -7.37 -16.99
CA GLN A 51 -14.37 -6.34 -16.36
C GLN A 51 -13.53 -5.11 -15.93
N VAL A 52 -12.36 -4.91 -16.55
CA VAL A 52 -11.43 -3.82 -16.18
C VAL A 52 -12.03 -2.43 -16.39
N GLN A 53 -12.83 -2.23 -17.44
CA GLN A 53 -13.44 -0.93 -17.73
C GLN A 53 -14.47 -0.52 -16.64
N PRO A 54 -15.49 -1.34 -16.33
CA PRO A 54 -16.38 -1.09 -15.19
C PRO A 54 -15.66 -0.90 -13.85
N PHE A 55 -14.51 -1.57 -13.66
CA PHE A 55 -13.69 -1.39 -12.47
C PHE A 55 -13.14 0.03 -12.36
N PHE A 56 -12.46 0.54 -13.40
CA PHE A 56 -11.93 1.92 -13.39
C PHE A 56 -13.03 2.97 -13.29
N ASP A 57 -14.21 2.71 -13.84
CA ASP A 57 -15.32 3.66 -13.76
C ASP A 57 -15.92 3.79 -12.34
N ASN A 58 -15.77 2.77 -11.49
CA ASN A 58 -16.38 2.75 -10.15
C ASN A 58 -15.37 2.82 -8.98
N ILE A 59 -14.12 2.39 -9.16
CA ILE A 59 -13.15 2.31 -8.05
C ILE A 59 -12.87 3.68 -7.43
N PHE A 60 -12.91 4.75 -8.22
CA PHE A 60 -12.66 6.10 -7.72
C PHE A 60 -13.72 6.56 -6.71
N TYR A 61 -14.95 6.04 -6.75
CA TYR A 61 -15.94 6.32 -5.70
C TYR A 61 -15.50 5.81 -4.33
N ALA A 62 -14.74 4.71 -4.28
CA ALA A 62 -14.17 4.16 -3.04
C ALA A 62 -12.89 4.89 -2.60
N VAL A 63 -12.10 5.40 -3.55
CA VAL A 63 -10.90 6.20 -3.23
C VAL A 63 -11.27 7.55 -2.61
N TRP A 64 -12.38 8.14 -3.04
CA TRP A 64 -12.91 9.40 -2.49
C TRP A 64 -13.83 9.21 -1.28
N ASP A 65 -13.69 8.09 -0.57
CA ASP A 65 -14.47 7.81 0.63
C ASP A 65 -13.93 8.54 1.88
N PRO A 66 -14.77 9.08 2.79
CA PRO A 66 -14.31 9.67 4.05
C PRO A 66 -13.61 8.67 4.98
N LYS A 67 -13.81 7.35 4.82
CA LYS A 67 -13.18 6.33 5.65
C LYS A 67 -11.81 5.90 5.13
N GLN A 68 -10.78 6.09 5.96
CA GLN A 68 -9.40 5.67 5.68
C GLN A 68 -9.30 4.21 5.18
N ALA A 69 -9.91 3.25 5.89
CA ALA A 69 -9.81 1.83 5.55
C ALA A 69 -10.39 1.48 4.17
N ILE A 70 -11.41 2.22 3.71
CA ILE A 70 -11.97 2.05 2.37
C ILE A 70 -11.01 2.63 1.33
N ARG A 71 -10.44 3.81 1.57
CA ARG A 71 -9.45 4.43 0.68
C ARG A 71 -8.22 3.55 0.46
N GLU A 72 -7.63 3.05 1.55
CA GLU A 72 -6.45 2.19 1.49
C GLU A 72 -6.74 0.87 0.78
N GLY A 73 -7.89 0.26 1.09
CA GLY A 73 -8.33 -0.93 0.38
C GLY A 73 -8.52 -0.65 -1.11
N ALA A 74 -9.15 0.48 -1.47
CA ALA A 74 -9.49 0.82 -2.86
C ALA A 74 -8.23 0.99 -3.68
N VAL A 75 -7.23 1.67 -3.12
CA VAL A 75 -5.92 1.80 -3.74
C VAL A 75 -5.17 0.46 -3.79
N SER A 76 -5.36 -0.44 -2.82
CA SER A 76 -4.83 -1.81 -2.89
C SER A 76 -5.46 -2.64 -4.02
N ALA A 77 -6.77 -2.47 -4.27
CA ALA A 77 -7.45 -3.08 -5.41
C ALA A 77 -6.97 -2.46 -6.74
N LEU A 78 -6.80 -1.13 -6.78
CA LEU A 78 -6.26 -0.40 -7.91
C LEU A 78 -4.83 -0.86 -8.25
N LYS A 79 -3.98 -1.06 -7.24
CA LYS A 79 -2.64 -1.64 -7.34
C LYS A 79 -2.67 -2.99 -8.06
N ALA A 80 -3.52 -3.91 -7.60
CA ALA A 80 -3.64 -5.22 -8.23
C ALA A 80 -4.09 -5.11 -9.69
N CYS A 81 -5.07 -4.25 -9.99
CA CYS A 81 -5.56 -4.03 -11.35
C CYS A 81 -4.52 -3.39 -12.30
N LEU A 82 -3.76 -2.40 -11.82
CA LEU A 82 -2.72 -1.76 -12.62
C LEU A 82 -1.54 -2.71 -12.88
N ILE A 83 -1.20 -3.60 -11.94
CA ILE A 83 -0.25 -4.69 -12.18
C ILE A 83 -0.73 -5.61 -13.33
N LEU A 84 -2.01 -6.01 -13.31
CA LEU A 84 -2.59 -6.81 -14.40
C LEU A 84 -2.56 -6.07 -15.74
N THR A 85 -2.83 -4.77 -15.72
CA THR A 85 -2.77 -3.90 -16.89
C THR A 85 -1.34 -3.87 -17.45
N THR A 86 -0.35 -3.74 -16.58
CA THR A 86 1.07 -3.76 -16.95
C THR A 86 1.48 -5.11 -17.54
N GLN A 87 1.02 -6.23 -16.98
CA GLN A 87 1.35 -7.56 -17.52
C GLN A 87 0.68 -7.86 -18.86
N ARG A 88 -0.42 -7.18 -19.18
CA ARG A 88 -1.20 -7.38 -20.41
C ARG A 88 -0.95 -6.32 -21.47
N GLU A 89 -0.15 -5.30 -21.17
CA GLU A 89 0.23 -4.30 -22.16
C GLU A 89 1.14 -4.96 -23.21
N THR A 90 0.64 -5.12 -24.43
CA THR A 90 1.46 -5.59 -25.56
C THR A 90 1.94 -4.38 -26.37
N LYS A 91 3.04 -4.55 -27.10
CA LYS A 91 3.57 -3.50 -28.00
C LYS A 91 2.60 -3.11 -29.12
N GLU A 92 1.64 -3.97 -29.42
CA GLU A 92 0.59 -3.77 -30.43
C GLU A 92 -0.71 -3.20 -29.86
N MET A 93 -0.88 -3.21 -28.52
CA MET A 93 -2.02 -2.58 -27.88
C MET A 93 -1.90 -1.05 -27.96
N GLN A 94 -3.00 -0.37 -28.28
CA GLN A 94 -3.10 1.08 -28.09
C GLN A 94 -2.82 1.42 -26.61
N LYS A 95 -2.15 2.56 -26.39
CA LYS A 95 -1.78 3.07 -25.06
C LYS A 95 -2.98 2.94 -24.12
N PRO A 96 -2.88 2.15 -23.03
CA PRO A 96 -4.00 1.97 -22.11
C PRO A 96 -4.45 3.32 -21.55
N GLN A 97 -5.72 3.68 -21.78
CA GLN A 97 -6.26 4.96 -21.32
C GLN A 97 -6.37 5.05 -19.80
N TRP A 98 -6.39 3.90 -19.12
CA TRP A 98 -6.58 3.80 -17.67
C TRP A 98 -5.47 4.47 -16.85
N TYR A 99 -4.21 4.49 -17.32
CA TYR A 99 -3.13 5.22 -16.63
C TYR A 99 -3.41 6.72 -16.59
N LYS A 100 -3.83 7.28 -17.74
CA LYS A 100 -4.20 8.69 -17.85
C LYS A 100 -5.45 9.00 -17.02
N GLN A 101 -6.49 8.17 -17.12
CA GLN A 101 -7.70 8.30 -16.29
C GLN A 101 -7.35 8.32 -14.79
N THR A 102 -6.47 7.41 -14.36
CA THR A 102 -6.04 7.33 -12.96
C THR A 102 -5.26 8.57 -12.52
N PHE A 103 -4.40 9.12 -13.37
CA PHE A 103 -3.69 10.36 -13.09
C PHE A 103 -4.64 11.57 -13.05
N ASP A 104 -5.53 11.70 -14.04
CA ASP A 104 -6.50 12.79 -14.12
C ASP A 104 -7.45 12.79 -12.91
N GLU A 105 -7.83 11.62 -12.40
CA GLU A 105 -8.57 11.49 -11.13
C GLU A 105 -7.73 11.95 -9.93
N ALA A 106 -6.47 11.55 -9.85
CA ALA A 106 -5.58 12.01 -8.77
C ALA A 106 -5.42 13.54 -8.77
N GLU A 107 -5.30 14.16 -9.94
CA GLU A 107 -5.18 15.62 -10.11
C GLU A 107 -6.38 16.36 -9.49
N LYS A 108 -7.61 15.86 -9.68
CA LYS A 108 -8.83 16.41 -9.08
C LYS A 108 -8.75 16.46 -7.55
N GLY A 109 -8.06 15.51 -6.93
CA GLY A 109 -7.89 15.49 -5.47
C GLY A 109 -7.04 16.64 -4.92
N PHE A 110 -6.24 17.29 -5.77
CA PHE A 110 -5.39 18.44 -5.41
C PHE A 110 -6.02 19.78 -5.75
N ASP A 111 -7.11 19.81 -6.51
CA ASP A 111 -7.83 21.02 -6.86
C ASP A 111 -8.62 21.56 -5.65
N GLU A 112 -8.17 22.71 -5.15
CA GLU A 112 -8.75 23.38 -3.99
C GLU A 112 -10.14 23.98 -4.28
N THR A 113 -10.51 24.15 -5.55
CA THR A 113 -11.82 24.68 -5.95
C THR A 113 -12.95 23.67 -5.80
N LEU A 114 -12.63 22.37 -5.79
CA LEU A 114 -13.60 21.27 -5.63
C LEU A 114 -14.10 21.11 -4.18
N ALA A 115 -13.62 21.93 -3.23
CA ALA A 115 -13.79 21.79 -1.78
C ALA A 115 -15.24 21.78 -1.23
N LYS A 116 -16.27 21.81 -2.08
CA LYS A 116 -17.68 21.77 -1.65
C LYS A 116 -18.49 20.56 -2.12
N GLU A 117 -17.95 19.70 -2.99
CA GLU A 117 -18.70 18.51 -3.41
C GLU A 117 -18.23 17.24 -2.70
N LYS A 118 -19.20 16.52 -2.12
CA LYS A 118 -19.08 15.25 -1.37
C LYS A 118 -18.36 15.41 -0.03
N GLY A 119 -18.98 14.91 1.05
CA GLY A 119 -18.63 15.08 2.47
C GLY A 119 -17.28 14.51 2.93
N MET A 120 -16.22 14.74 2.15
CA MET A 120 -14.84 14.37 2.37
C MET A 120 -14.04 15.62 2.69
N ASN A 121 -13.28 15.59 3.80
CA ASN A 121 -12.44 16.70 4.22
C ASN A 121 -11.30 16.92 3.21
N ARG A 122 -10.71 18.13 3.22
CA ARG A 122 -9.55 18.46 2.38
C ARG A 122 -8.42 17.45 2.55
N ASP A 123 -8.08 17.12 3.80
CA ASP A 123 -6.99 16.19 4.09
C ASP A 123 -7.30 14.76 3.60
N ASP A 124 -8.56 14.33 3.69
CA ASP A 124 -8.96 13.01 3.20
C ASP A 124 -8.81 12.91 1.68
N ARG A 125 -9.18 13.97 0.95
CA ARG A 125 -8.99 14.05 -0.52
C ARG A 125 -7.53 13.99 -0.89
N VAL A 126 -6.71 14.83 -0.25
CA VAL A 126 -5.27 14.87 -0.49
C VAL A 126 -4.64 13.52 -0.20
N HIS A 127 -5.04 12.84 0.88
CA HIS A 127 -4.56 11.50 1.19
C HIS A 127 -4.93 10.49 0.09
N GLY A 128 -6.18 10.45 -0.36
CA GLY A 128 -6.59 9.56 -1.47
C GLY A 128 -5.82 9.82 -2.76
N ALA A 129 -5.61 11.09 -3.11
CA ALA A 129 -4.85 11.49 -4.29
C ALA A 129 -3.37 11.08 -4.21
N LEU A 130 -2.73 11.31 -3.07
CA LEU A 130 -1.35 10.89 -2.83
C LEU A 130 -1.19 9.36 -2.88
N LEU A 131 -2.17 8.61 -2.38
CA LEU A 131 -2.14 7.14 -2.49
C LEU A 131 -2.22 6.68 -3.95
N ILE A 132 -3.05 7.31 -4.80
CA ILE A 132 -3.07 7.01 -6.23
C ILE A 132 -1.71 7.30 -6.88
N LEU A 133 -1.14 8.50 -6.62
CA LEU A 133 0.18 8.86 -7.14
C LEU A 133 1.25 7.87 -6.70
N ASN A 134 1.18 7.37 -5.48
CA ASN A 134 2.11 6.37 -4.97
C ASN A 134 2.08 5.07 -5.79
N GLU A 135 0.90 4.61 -6.20
CA GLU A 135 0.79 3.43 -7.06
C GLU A 135 1.23 3.70 -8.51
N LEU A 136 0.96 4.89 -9.05
CA LEU A 136 1.43 5.25 -10.40
C LEU A 136 2.96 5.31 -10.47
N VAL A 137 3.61 5.97 -9.49
CA VAL A 137 5.08 6.05 -9.39
C VAL A 137 5.67 4.64 -9.24
N ARG A 138 5.06 3.81 -8.38
CA ARG A 138 5.48 2.42 -8.15
C ARG A 138 5.47 1.58 -9.42
N ILE A 139 4.46 1.74 -10.27
CA ILE A 139 4.34 0.97 -11.52
C ILE A 139 5.22 1.56 -12.65
N SER A 140 5.57 2.84 -12.55
CA SER A 140 6.53 3.46 -13.46
C SER A 140 8.00 3.16 -13.14
N SER A 141 8.33 2.67 -11.94
CA SER A 141 9.71 2.42 -11.50
C SER A 141 9.87 1.08 -10.80
N MET A 142 10.37 0.07 -11.52
CA MET A 142 10.68 -1.21 -10.89
C MET A 142 11.90 -1.14 -9.96
N GLU A 143 12.90 -0.33 -10.32
CA GLU A 143 14.14 -0.20 -9.53
C GLU A 143 13.89 0.40 -8.16
N GLY A 144 13.07 1.46 -8.09
CA GLY A 144 12.65 2.09 -6.84
C GLY A 144 11.88 1.12 -5.95
N GLU A 145 10.97 0.34 -6.52
CA GLU A 145 10.17 -0.61 -5.75
C GLU A 145 10.99 -1.81 -5.26
N ARG A 146 11.95 -2.31 -6.05
CA ARG A 146 12.87 -3.37 -5.59
C ARG A 146 13.63 -2.95 -4.33
N MET A 147 14.18 -1.73 -4.30
CA MET A 147 14.86 -1.21 -3.11
C MET A 147 13.91 -1.09 -1.91
N HIS A 148 12.66 -0.71 -2.17
CA HIS A 148 11.62 -0.60 -1.15
C HIS A 148 11.24 -1.97 -0.58
N GLU A 149 11.05 -3.00 -1.42
CA GLU A 149 10.78 -4.38 -1.00
C GLU A 149 11.94 -4.93 -0.15
N GLU A 150 13.20 -4.75 -0.58
CA GLU A 150 14.38 -5.16 0.18
C GLU A 150 14.45 -4.50 1.57
N MET A 151 14.17 -3.19 1.65
CA MET A 151 14.16 -2.46 2.92
C MET A 151 13.03 -2.92 3.85
N GLU A 152 11.83 -3.19 3.30
CA GLU A 152 10.70 -3.73 4.07
C GLU A 152 11.01 -5.13 4.60
N GLU A 153 11.60 -6.00 3.80
CA GLU A 153 12.01 -7.35 4.23
C GLU A 153 13.02 -7.30 5.39
N ILE A 154 14.05 -6.46 5.28
CA ILE A 154 15.04 -6.26 6.35
C ILE A 154 14.37 -5.74 7.62
N THR A 155 13.49 -4.74 7.50
CA THR A 155 12.78 -4.18 8.65
C THR A 155 11.87 -5.24 9.30
N GLN A 156 11.17 -6.03 8.49
CA GLN A 156 10.28 -7.08 8.99
C GLN A 156 11.07 -8.17 9.73
N GLN A 157 12.22 -8.59 9.19
CA GLN A 157 13.12 -9.53 9.86
C GLN A 157 13.61 -8.97 11.20
N GLN A 158 14.01 -7.70 11.26
CA GLN A 158 14.42 -7.04 12.50
C GLN A 158 13.30 -7.00 13.53
N LEU A 159 12.06 -6.71 13.13
CA LEU A 159 10.90 -6.70 14.03
C LEU A 159 10.60 -8.09 14.59
N VAL A 160 10.67 -9.14 13.77
CA VAL A 160 10.48 -10.53 14.22
C VAL A 160 11.58 -10.92 15.20
N HIS A 161 12.84 -10.57 14.89
CA HIS A 161 13.97 -10.83 15.77
C HIS A 161 13.85 -10.08 17.11
N ASP A 162 13.48 -8.80 17.10
CA ASP A 162 13.28 -8.02 18.33
C ASP A 162 12.14 -8.57 19.19
N LYS A 163 11.03 -8.98 18.58
CA LYS A 163 9.93 -9.67 19.28
C LYS A 163 10.40 -10.98 19.93
N TYR A 164 11.11 -11.82 19.16
CA TYR A 164 11.66 -13.07 19.66
C TYR A 164 12.63 -12.83 20.83
N CYS A 165 13.53 -11.86 20.72
CA CYS A 165 14.46 -11.49 21.79
C CYS A 165 13.72 -11.02 23.05
N LYS A 166 12.66 -10.22 22.92
CA LYS A 166 11.83 -9.77 24.05
C LYS A 166 11.07 -10.93 24.71
N GLU A 167 10.57 -11.87 23.93
CA GLU A 167 9.88 -13.08 24.42
C GLU A 167 10.84 -14.04 25.11
N LEU A 168 12.03 -14.27 24.55
CA LEU A 168 13.06 -15.14 25.11
C LEU A 168 13.68 -14.56 26.39
N MET A 169 13.78 -13.23 26.49
CA MET A 169 14.43 -12.53 27.61
C MET A 169 13.48 -12.24 28.79
N GLY A 170 12.18 -12.55 28.72
CA GLY A 170 11.27 -12.56 29.88
C GLY A 170 11.22 -11.28 30.73
N PHE A 171 11.65 -10.13 30.22
CA PHE A 171 11.66 -8.86 30.95
C PHE A 171 10.28 -8.18 30.85
N GLY A 172 9.30 -8.79 31.52
CA GLY A 172 8.13 -8.06 31.98
C GLY A 172 8.57 -7.05 33.02
N THR A 173 8.45 -5.75 32.72
CA THR A 173 8.64 -4.66 33.67
C THR A 173 7.53 -4.67 34.72
N LYS A 174 7.64 -5.53 35.74
CA LYS A 174 6.96 -5.34 37.02
C LYS A 174 7.91 -5.64 38.18
N PRO A 175 8.11 -4.71 39.13
CA PRO A 175 8.91 -4.95 40.32
C PRO A 175 8.28 -6.05 41.18
N ARG A 176 9.09 -7.04 41.57
CA ARG A 176 8.73 -8.08 42.53
C ARG A 176 8.53 -7.46 43.92
N HIS A 177 7.35 -7.62 44.52
CA HIS A 177 7.22 -7.68 45.97
C HIS A 177 6.87 -9.11 46.37
N ILE A 178 7.70 -9.66 47.26
CA ILE A 178 7.61 -10.99 47.86
C ILE A 178 6.59 -10.94 49.00
N THR A 179 5.65 -11.90 49.05
CA THR A 179 5.19 -12.61 50.27
C THR A 179 4.27 -13.79 49.90
N PRO A 180 4.10 -14.79 50.79
CA PRO A 180 3.92 -16.18 50.41
C PRO A 180 2.45 -16.67 50.41
N PHE A 181 2.23 -17.74 49.64
CA PHE A 181 1.28 -18.83 49.84
C PHE A 181 -0.14 -18.48 50.33
N THR A 182 -1.14 -18.52 49.44
CA THR A 182 -2.40 -19.29 49.63
C THR A 182 -3.29 -19.23 48.38
N SER A 183 -3.99 -20.36 48.17
CA SER A 183 -5.27 -20.52 47.47
C SER A 183 -5.36 -20.33 45.95
N PHE A 184 -5.39 -21.48 45.28
CA PHE A 184 -6.17 -21.80 44.09
C PHE A 184 -7.35 -20.86 43.82
N GLN A 185 -7.28 -20.12 42.72
CA GLN A 185 -8.46 -19.75 41.96
C GLN A 185 -8.13 -19.77 40.48
N SER A 186 -8.78 -20.69 39.78
CA SER A 186 -8.70 -20.92 38.34
C SER A 186 -9.13 -19.67 37.56
N VAL A 187 -8.18 -19.03 36.86
CA VAL A 187 -8.48 -18.01 35.86
C VAL A 187 -8.62 -18.70 34.51
N GLN A 188 -9.84 -18.66 33.96
CA GLN A 188 -10.19 -19.07 32.60
C GLN A 188 -9.35 -18.32 31.56
N PRO A 189 -8.85 -18.99 30.51
CA PRO A 189 -8.39 -18.32 29.29
C PRO A 189 -9.62 -17.85 28.49
N GLN A 190 -9.73 -16.55 28.24
CA GLN A 190 -10.66 -16.01 27.25
C GLN A 190 -10.17 -16.37 25.84
N GLN A 191 -10.87 -17.36 25.26
CA GLN A 191 -11.17 -17.58 23.83
C GLN A 191 -10.09 -17.19 22.82
N SER A 192 -9.10 -18.05 22.66
CA SER A 192 -8.54 -18.34 21.34
C SER A 192 -9.64 -18.92 20.44
N ASN A 193 -9.76 -18.41 19.22
CA ASN A 193 -10.73 -18.85 18.21
C ASN A 193 -10.57 -20.36 17.90
N ALA A 194 -11.29 -21.20 18.63
CA ALA A 194 -11.33 -22.66 18.45
C ALA A 194 -11.90 -23.10 17.10
N LEU A 195 -12.41 -22.17 16.29
CA LEU A 195 -12.89 -22.43 14.93
C LEU A 195 -11.75 -22.70 13.93
N LEU A 196 -10.52 -22.26 14.21
CA LEU A 196 -9.37 -22.53 13.33
C LEU A 196 -8.88 -23.99 13.43
N GLY A 197 -9.15 -24.67 14.55
CA GLY A 197 -8.79 -26.07 14.77
C GLY A 197 -9.77 -27.08 14.16
N LEU A 198 -10.98 -26.65 13.79
CA LEU A 198 -12.05 -27.53 13.30
C LEU A 198 -12.07 -27.68 11.76
N LEU A 199 -11.29 -26.88 11.03
CA LEU A 199 -11.22 -26.90 9.56
C LEU A 199 -10.08 -27.77 8.99
N GLY A 200 -9.55 -28.73 9.77
CA GLY A 200 -8.90 -29.92 9.21
C GLY A 200 -7.59 -29.74 8.41
N TYR A 201 -6.94 -28.58 8.44
CA TYR A 201 -5.62 -28.40 7.84
C TYR A 201 -4.50 -28.84 8.80
N ASN A 202 -4.44 -30.14 9.11
CA ASN A 202 -3.24 -30.78 9.66
C ASN A 202 -2.59 -31.60 8.53
N MET A 203 -1.67 -30.97 7.80
CA MET A 203 -0.65 -31.72 7.06
C MET A 203 0.40 -32.22 8.09
N PRO A 204 0.89 -33.46 8.02
CA PRO A 204 1.73 -34.03 9.07
C PRO A 204 3.03 -33.21 9.24
N GLN A 205 3.27 -32.75 10.45
CA GLN A 205 4.56 -32.18 10.86
C GLN A 205 5.63 -33.27 10.84
N GLY A 206 6.18 -33.53 9.66
CA GLY A 206 7.50 -34.10 9.51
C GLY A 206 8.53 -33.02 9.79
N PHE A 207 9.19 -33.11 10.95
CA PHE A 207 10.56 -32.67 11.23
C PHE A 207 11.14 -31.62 10.24
N LEU A 208 10.80 -30.34 10.42
CA LEU A 208 11.46 -29.25 9.69
C LEU A 208 12.56 -28.63 10.56
N SER A 209 13.76 -28.70 10.00
CA SER A 209 15.00 -28.10 10.46
C SER A 209 14.89 -26.57 10.58
N PHE A 210 15.69 -26.06 11.51
CA PHE A 210 16.00 -24.66 11.82
C PHE A 210 16.05 -23.71 10.59
N GLY A 211 15.35 -22.57 10.65
CA GLY A 211 15.66 -21.39 9.82
C GLY A 211 14.88 -21.16 8.52
N ALA A 212 13.75 -21.83 8.26
CA ALA A 212 12.93 -21.51 7.08
C ALA A 212 11.98 -20.33 7.36
N THR A 213 12.25 -19.17 6.76
CA THR A 213 11.29 -18.06 6.63
C THR A 213 10.05 -18.53 5.85
N PRO A 214 8.86 -17.94 6.11
CA PRO A 214 7.74 -18.10 5.20
C PRO A 214 8.21 -17.65 3.81
N VAL A 215 7.99 -18.50 2.80
CA VAL A 215 8.27 -18.19 1.40
C VAL A 215 7.62 -16.83 1.09
N PRO A 216 8.38 -15.79 0.70
CA PRO A 216 7.79 -14.51 0.36
C PRO A 216 6.80 -14.71 -0.79
N ALA A 217 5.65 -14.05 -0.72
CA ALA A 217 4.73 -13.96 -1.85
C ALA A 217 5.55 -13.49 -3.06
N LYS A 218 5.46 -14.20 -4.20
CA LYS A 218 6.22 -13.88 -5.41
C LYS A 218 6.13 -12.37 -5.68
N SER A 219 7.27 -11.68 -5.66
CA SER A 219 7.34 -10.25 -5.95
C SER A 219 6.82 -10.02 -7.37
N SER A 220 5.74 -9.24 -7.46
CA SER A 220 5.17 -8.82 -8.74
C SER A 220 5.83 -7.50 -9.17
N LEU A 221 7.15 -7.53 -9.30
CA LEU A 221 7.91 -6.41 -9.84
C LEU A 221 7.57 -6.30 -11.33
N VAL A 222 6.83 -5.26 -11.68
CA VAL A 222 6.41 -4.96 -13.05
C VAL A 222 6.64 -3.48 -13.31
N GLU A 223 7.07 -3.15 -14.52
CA GLU A 223 7.24 -1.77 -14.97
C GLU A 223 6.37 -1.55 -16.20
N SER A 224 5.52 -0.52 -16.17
CA SER A 224 4.77 -0.11 -17.34
C SER A 224 5.50 1.00 -18.08
N ARG A 225 5.80 0.76 -19.36
CA ARG A 225 6.42 1.78 -20.22
C ARG A 225 5.50 2.98 -20.42
N TYR A 226 4.21 2.73 -20.60
CA TYR A 226 3.23 3.80 -20.84
C TYR A 226 2.96 4.65 -19.59
N CYS A 227 2.94 4.01 -18.41
CA CYS A 227 2.83 4.73 -17.14
C CYS A 227 4.09 5.55 -16.89
N ARG A 228 5.27 4.98 -17.17
CA ARG A 228 6.55 5.71 -17.04
C ARG A 228 6.61 6.96 -17.89
N GLU A 229 6.29 6.87 -19.18
CA GLU A 229 6.25 8.05 -20.07
C GLU A 229 5.30 9.13 -19.53
N LEU A 230 4.11 8.75 -19.03
CA LEU A 230 3.16 9.69 -18.44
C LEU A 230 3.72 10.36 -17.16
N MET A 231 4.36 9.58 -16.29
CA MET A 231 4.93 10.08 -15.04
C MET A 231 6.17 10.95 -15.27
N GLU A 232 6.97 10.68 -16.30
CA GLU A 232 8.09 11.53 -16.73
C GLU A 232 7.59 12.91 -17.16
N GLU A 233 6.54 12.99 -17.99
CA GLU A 233 5.96 14.26 -18.43
C GLU A 233 5.36 15.09 -17.27
N ARG A 234 4.97 14.44 -16.17
CA ARG A 234 4.28 15.06 -15.03
C ARG A 234 5.13 15.12 -13.77
N PHE A 235 6.41 14.76 -13.84
CA PHE A 235 7.29 14.61 -12.68
C PHE A 235 7.33 15.88 -11.81
N ASP A 236 7.56 17.04 -12.41
CA ASP A 236 7.61 18.32 -11.68
C ASP A 236 6.29 18.71 -11.03
N GLN A 237 5.16 18.33 -11.64
CA GLN A 237 3.84 18.60 -11.08
C GLN A 237 3.62 17.73 -9.83
N VAL A 238 3.97 16.45 -9.92
CA VAL A 238 3.87 15.48 -8.83
C VAL A 238 4.76 15.88 -7.65
N CYS A 239 6.04 16.20 -7.89
CA CYS A 239 6.97 16.66 -6.84
C CYS A 239 6.47 17.92 -6.14
N ARG A 240 5.93 18.90 -6.89
CA ARG A 240 5.35 20.12 -6.32
C ARG A 240 4.12 19.83 -5.46
N TRP A 241 3.22 18.93 -5.88
CA TRP A 241 2.08 18.53 -5.07
C TRP A 241 2.50 17.83 -3.77
N VAL A 242 3.43 16.88 -3.84
CA VAL A 242 3.91 16.15 -2.66
C VAL A 242 4.57 17.11 -1.66
N LEU A 243 5.45 18.00 -2.12
CA LEU A 243 6.13 18.97 -1.27
C LEU A 243 5.20 20.07 -0.74
N LYS A 244 4.14 20.45 -1.47
CA LYS A 244 3.12 21.40 -0.99
C LYS A 244 2.45 20.92 0.30
N TYR A 245 2.25 19.61 0.44
CA TYR A 245 1.58 19.02 1.61
C TYR A 245 2.53 18.53 2.71
N LYS A 246 3.85 18.77 2.59
CA LYS A 246 4.86 18.34 3.59
C LYS A 246 4.63 18.88 5.00
N THR A 247 4.00 20.06 5.14
CA THR A 247 3.70 20.66 6.45
C THR A 247 2.35 20.23 7.02
N CYS A 248 1.64 19.32 6.37
CA CYS A 248 0.34 18.85 6.87
C CYS A 248 0.51 18.11 8.20
N LYS A 249 -0.44 18.30 9.13
CA LYS A 249 -0.44 17.65 10.45
C LYS A 249 -1.10 16.27 10.44
N ASN A 250 -1.77 15.90 9.34
CA ASN A 250 -2.44 14.61 9.23
C ASN A 250 -1.38 13.50 9.12
N PRO A 251 -1.37 12.53 10.06
CA PRO A 251 -0.36 11.47 10.08
C PRO A 251 -0.42 10.55 8.85
N LEU A 252 -1.59 10.40 8.24
CA LEU A 252 -1.77 9.59 7.05
C LEU A 252 -1.05 10.23 5.85
N ILE A 253 -1.28 11.53 5.64
CA ILE A 253 -0.60 12.30 4.59
C ILE A 253 0.92 12.28 4.81
N GLN A 254 1.38 12.50 6.04
CA GLN A 254 2.81 12.44 6.37
C GLN A 254 3.42 11.08 6.02
N MET A 255 2.74 9.98 6.39
CA MET A 255 3.18 8.63 6.04
C MET A 255 3.24 8.41 4.52
N THR A 256 2.20 8.81 3.78
CA THR A 256 2.21 8.69 2.32
C THR A 256 3.32 9.51 1.68
N ILE A 257 3.62 10.71 2.19
CA ILE A 257 4.73 11.54 1.72
C ILE A 257 6.08 10.87 2.00
N LEU A 258 6.27 10.28 3.19
CA LEU A 258 7.48 9.55 3.53
C LEU A 258 7.72 8.33 2.62
N ASN A 259 6.65 7.70 2.14
CA ASN A 259 6.73 6.60 1.18
C ASN A 259 6.94 7.07 -0.27
N LEU A 260 6.39 8.24 -0.63
CA LEU A 260 6.47 8.80 -1.97
C LEU A 260 7.82 9.45 -2.29
N LEU A 261 8.39 10.20 -1.36
CA LEU A 261 9.63 10.98 -1.60
C LEU A 261 10.80 10.08 -2.05
N PRO A 262 11.09 8.93 -1.41
CA PRO A 262 12.15 8.04 -1.86
C PRO A 262 11.84 7.39 -3.21
N ARG A 263 10.56 7.07 -3.49
CA ARG A 263 10.14 6.55 -4.80
C ARG A 263 10.34 7.57 -5.91
N LEU A 264 10.02 8.84 -5.67
CA LEU A 264 10.24 9.94 -6.62
C LEU A 264 11.73 10.18 -6.87
N ALA A 265 12.55 10.12 -5.82
CA ALA A 265 14.00 10.24 -5.94
C ALA A 265 14.60 9.08 -6.74
N ALA A 266 14.11 7.85 -6.54
CA ALA A 266 14.55 6.68 -7.32
C ALA A 266 14.05 6.72 -8.78
N PHE A 267 12.93 7.40 -9.06
CA PHE A 267 12.39 7.50 -10.41
C PHE A 267 13.21 8.41 -11.31
N GLN A 268 13.63 9.58 -10.82
CA GLN A 268 14.45 10.53 -11.57
C GLN A 268 15.49 11.22 -10.66
N PRO A 269 16.63 10.54 -10.37
CA PRO A 269 17.64 11.03 -9.44
C PRO A 269 18.23 12.40 -9.80
N HIS A 270 18.58 12.61 -11.08
CA HIS A 270 19.19 13.85 -11.58
C HIS A 270 18.32 15.07 -11.27
N THR A 271 17.09 15.08 -11.81
CA THR A 271 16.15 16.19 -11.63
C THR A 271 15.74 16.37 -10.17
N PHE A 272 15.62 15.28 -9.41
CA PHE A 272 15.28 15.35 -7.99
C PHE A 272 16.39 16.00 -7.15
N THR A 273 17.65 15.65 -7.43
CA THR A 273 18.83 16.17 -6.73
C THR A 273 18.99 17.67 -6.95
N ASP A 274 18.82 18.12 -8.19
CA ASP A 274 19.01 19.52 -8.57
C ASP A 274 17.97 20.46 -7.95
N GLN A 275 16.70 20.04 -7.87
CA GLN A 275 15.59 20.95 -7.54
C GLN A 275 14.90 20.66 -6.20
N TYR A 276 14.85 19.40 -5.75
CA TYR A 276 13.93 18.97 -4.69
C TYR A 276 14.64 18.35 -3.47
N LEU A 277 15.91 17.98 -3.58
CA LEU A 277 16.64 17.27 -2.52
C LEU A 277 16.82 18.10 -1.25
N SER A 278 17.21 19.37 -1.36
CA SER A 278 17.44 20.23 -0.18
C SER A 278 16.18 20.37 0.68
N ASP A 279 15.05 20.61 0.01
CA ASP A 279 13.72 20.71 0.62
C ASP A 279 13.26 19.40 1.27
N THR A 280 13.54 18.28 0.58
CA THR A 280 13.20 16.93 1.04
C THR A 280 14.03 16.56 2.27
N MET A 281 15.33 16.80 2.25
CA MET A 281 16.24 16.55 3.37
C MET A 281 15.86 17.38 4.59
N GLY A 282 15.54 18.67 4.41
CA GLY A 282 15.05 19.52 5.49
C GLY A 282 13.78 18.96 6.15
N TYR A 283 12.84 18.46 5.34
CA TYR A 283 11.62 17.81 5.84
C TYR A 283 11.90 16.50 6.59
N LEU A 284 12.70 15.59 6.01
CA LEU A 284 13.02 14.29 6.61
C LEU A 284 13.75 14.46 7.95
N LEU A 285 14.75 15.34 8.01
CA LEU A 285 15.46 15.65 9.25
C LEU A 285 14.54 16.27 10.31
N GLY A 286 13.54 17.04 9.89
CA GLY A 286 12.48 17.52 10.78
C GLY A 286 11.61 16.40 11.34
N CYS A 287 11.25 15.41 10.51
CA CYS A 287 10.45 14.25 10.91
C CYS A 287 11.18 13.32 11.89
N LEU A 288 12.51 13.20 11.77
CA LEU A 288 13.33 12.41 12.71
C LEU A 288 13.25 12.90 14.16
N LYS A 289 12.95 14.20 14.38
CA LYS A 289 12.75 14.76 15.72
C LYS A 289 11.42 14.36 16.35
N LYS A 290 10.44 13.92 15.55
CA LYS A 290 9.12 13.52 16.02
C LYS A 290 9.10 12.01 16.27
N GLU A 291 8.73 11.61 17.48
CA GLU A 291 8.77 10.19 17.87
C GLU A 291 7.87 9.26 17.04
N LYS A 292 6.68 9.74 16.65
CA LYS A 292 5.68 8.93 15.92
C LYS A 292 6.09 8.60 14.48
N GLU A 293 6.79 9.51 13.82
CA GLU A 293 7.19 9.40 12.41
C GLU A 293 8.63 8.88 12.27
N ARG A 294 9.39 8.80 13.37
CA ARG A 294 10.83 8.54 13.38
C ARG A 294 11.24 7.28 12.63
N THR A 295 10.54 6.16 12.84
CA THR A 295 10.88 4.88 12.17
C THR A 295 10.72 4.99 10.65
N ALA A 296 9.56 5.48 10.20
CA ALA A 296 9.28 5.67 8.78
C ALA A 296 10.23 6.71 8.14
N ALA A 297 10.55 7.78 8.87
CA ALA A 297 11.50 8.79 8.41
C ALA A 297 12.93 8.23 8.23
N PHE A 298 13.38 7.32 9.11
CA PHE A 298 14.66 6.63 8.92
C PHE A 298 14.67 5.71 7.70
N GLN A 299 13.58 4.97 7.47
CA GLN A 299 13.44 4.13 6.27
C GLN A 299 13.46 4.98 5.00
N ALA A 300 12.68 6.06 4.98
CA ALA A 300 12.62 6.99 3.87
C ALA A 300 13.99 7.63 3.58
N LEU A 301 14.72 8.04 4.62
CA LEU A 301 16.07 8.58 4.49
C LEU A 301 17.05 7.53 3.94
N GLY A 302 16.98 6.29 4.42
CA GLY A 302 17.80 5.19 3.92
C GLY A 302 17.58 4.95 2.43
N LEU A 303 16.32 4.82 2.01
CA LEU A 303 15.94 4.65 0.60
C LEU A 303 16.37 5.85 -0.26
N LEU A 304 16.19 7.08 0.23
CA LEU A 304 16.61 8.29 -0.46
C LEU A 304 18.13 8.31 -0.71
N VAL A 305 18.92 7.96 0.29
CA VAL A 305 20.38 7.92 0.15
C VAL A 305 20.81 6.88 -0.88
N VAL A 306 20.16 5.70 -0.91
CA VAL A 306 20.47 4.68 -1.92
C VAL A 306 20.08 5.16 -3.33
N ALA A 307 18.93 5.81 -3.48
CA ALA A 307 18.46 6.33 -4.76
C ALA A 307 19.35 7.45 -5.33
N VAL A 308 19.89 8.32 -4.47
CA VAL A 308 20.66 9.51 -4.88
C VAL A 308 22.18 9.25 -4.91
N ARG A 309 22.63 8.08 -4.40
CA ARG A 309 24.06 7.70 -4.31
C ARG A 309 24.81 7.72 -5.64
N THR A 310 24.13 7.56 -6.77
CA THR A 310 24.75 7.61 -8.09
C THR A 310 25.24 9.01 -8.46
N GLU A 311 24.77 10.05 -7.77
CA GLU A 311 25.05 11.47 -8.10
C GLU A 311 25.74 12.24 -6.99
N ILE A 312 25.72 11.69 -5.78
CA ILE A 312 26.64 12.10 -4.72
C ILE A 312 27.98 11.40 -4.99
N GLN A 313 28.63 11.74 -6.10
CA GLN A 313 30.06 11.46 -6.22
C GLN A 313 30.83 12.41 -5.26
N PRO A 314 31.85 11.91 -4.56
CA PRO A 314 32.58 12.65 -3.53
C PRO A 314 33.36 13.86 -4.04
#